data_AF-A0A5C5ZGT6-F1
#
_entry.id   AF-A0A5C5ZGT6-F1
#
_cell.length_a   1.000
_cell.length_b   1.000
_cell.length_c   1.000
_cell.angle_alpha   90.00
_cell.angle_beta   90.00
_cell.angle_gamma   90.00
#
_symmetry.space_group_name_H-M   'P 1'
#
loop_
_entity.id
_entity.type
_entity.pdbx_description
1 polymer ?
#
loop_
_entity_poly.entity_id
_entity_poly.type
_entity_poly.pdbx_seq_one_letter_code
_entity_poly.pdbx_strand_id
1 'polypeptide(L)'
;MLSQYNENGVRILYPEGWKLDESRDDDSALQITLESPETAFWSLSVYPEARETEALAGAVLEALKAEYPELDHTEATETHAGVELAGFDANFICLDLTNTVEVRVCHRGASTYLLMRQAEDQEFVTIAPVMQAITASLFSESSGVASD
;
A
#
# COMPACT_ATOMS: atom_id res chain seq x y z
N MET A 1 5.72 18.34 -10.11
CA MET A 1 6.03 17.37 -11.18
C MET A 1 5.84 15.97 -10.59
N LEU A 2 6.24 14.89 -11.28
CA LEU A 2 6.24 13.54 -10.70
C LEU A 2 7.68 13.13 -10.37
N SER A 3 7.83 12.42 -9.26
CA SER A 3 9.05 11.74 -8.84
C SER A 3 8.92 10.24 -9.11
N GLN A 4 10.07 9.56 -9.19
CA GLN A 4 10.13 8.14 -9.46
C GLN A 4 11.08 7.45 -8.48
N TYR A 5 10.64 6.32 -7.95
CA TYR A 5 11.49 5.33 -7.29
C TYR A 5 11.65 4.13 -8.22
N ASN A 6 12.87 3.61 -8.35
CA ASN A 6 13.20 2.48 -9.23
C ASN A 6 14.41 1.71 -8.69
N GLU A 7 14.24 1.08 -7.54
CA GLU A 7 15.27 0.27 -6.87
C GLU A 7 14.67 -1.05 -6.39
N ASN A 8 15.52 -2.04 -6.08
CA ASN A 8 15.12 -3.33 -5.52
C ASN A 8 14.03 -4.09 -6.32
N GLY A 9 13.97 -3.88 -7.64
CA GLY A 9 12.96 -4.49 -8.53
C GLY A 9 11.56 -3.86 -8.42
N VAL A 10 11.41 -2.81 -7.62
CA VAL A 10 10.18 -2.04 -7.46
C VAL A 10 10.30 -0.73 -8.22
N ARG A 11 9.24 -0.39 -8.96
CA ARG A 11 9.12 0.89 -9.65
C ARG A 11 7.81 1.54 -9.28
N ILE A 12 7.86 2.76 -8.78
CA ILE A 12 6.67 3.56 -8.49
C ILE A 12 6.87 5.02 -8.92
N LEU A 13 5.78 5.64 -9.36
CA LEU A 13 5.67 7.06 -9.66
C LEU A 13 4.80 7.72 -8.60
N TYR A 14 5.25 8.85 -8.07
CA TYR A 14 4.54 9.55 -7.01
C TYR A 14 4.65 11.08 -7.18
N PRO A 15 3.72 11.87 -6.62
CA PRO A 15 3.77 13.31 -6.75
C PRO A 15 5.00 13.91 -6.07
N GLU A 16 5.54 14.96 -6.69
CA GLU A 16 6.53 15.80 -6.03
C GLU A 16 5.93 16.46 -4.79
N GLY A 17 6.66 16.45 -3.68
CA GLY A 17 6.20 16.94 -2.38
C GLY A 17 5.84 15.83 -1.38
N TRP A 18 5.66 14.60 -1.85
CA TRP A 18 5.55 13.44 -0.95
C TRP A 18 6.95 13.03 -0.48
N LYS A 19 7.04 12.64 0.79
CA LYS A 19 8.29 12.15 1.39
C LYS A 19 8.35 10.64 1.22
N LEU A 20 9.47 10.15 0.70
CA LEU A 20 9.74 8.72 0.59
C LEU A 20 10.71 8.32 1.71
N ASP A 21 10.31 7.32 2.49
CA ASP A 21 11.15 6.61 3.44
C ASP A 21 11.33 5.17 2.96
N GLU A 22 12.60 4.74 2.84
CA GLU A 22 12.95 3.33 2.59
C GLU A 22 13.52 2.75 3.87
N SER A 23 12.91 1.66 4.32
CA SER A 23 13.39 0.86 5.44
C SER A 23 13.44 -0.62 5.06
N ARG A 24 14.16 -1.39 5.87
CA ARG A 24 14.30 -2.84 5.75
C ARG A 24 14.13 -3.43 7.13
N ASP A 25 13.28 -4.43 7.23
CA ASP A 25 13.06 -5.18 8.47
C ASP A 25 13.67 -6.59 8.33
N ASP A 26 13.79 -7.33 9.43
CA ASP A 26 14.26 -8.72 9.37
C ASP A 26 13.30 -9.62 8.58
N ASP A 27 12.03 -9.26 8.54
CA ASP A 27 10.95 -10.04 7.94
C ASP A 27 10.56 -9.56 6.53
N SER A 28 10.71 -8.26 6.23
CA SER A 28 10.44 -7.66 4.92
C SER A 28 11.75 -7.31 4.19
N ALA A 29 11.89 -7.78 2.95
CA ALA A 29 13.07 -7.49 2.15
C ALA A 29 13.18 -6.00 1.77
N LEU A 30 12.02 -5.33 1.70
CA LEU A 30 11.91 -3.90 1.38
C LEU A 30 10.60 -3.36 1.97
N GLN A 31 10.68 -2.19 2.60
CA GLN A 31 9.52 -1.40 2.98
C GLN A 31 9.69 0.03 2.47
N ILE A 32 8.70 0.51 1.72
CA ILE A 32 8.65 1.87 1.17
C ILE A 32 7.43 2.55 1.74
N THR A 33 7.62 3.68 2.41
CA THR A 33 6.53 4.53 2.88
C THR A 33 6.57 5.87 2.17
N LEU A 34 5.43 6.30 1.63
CA LEU A 34 5.21 7.57 0.98
C LEU A 34 4.22 8.37 1.83
N GLU A 35 4.69 9.47 2.42
CA GLU A 35 3.87 10.37 3.21
C GLU A 35 3.48 11.60 2.39
N SER A 36 2.19 11.90 2.38
CA SER A 36 1.68 13.15 1.82
C SER A 36 2.08 14.35 2.71
N PRO A 37 1.97 15.59 2.21
CA PRO A 37 2.17 16.78 3.03
C PRO A 37 1.16 16.95 4.18
N GLU A 38 0.02 16.25 4.13
CA GLU A 38 -1.06 16.34 5.11
C GLU A 38 -1.04 15.13 6.05
N THR A 39 -2.01 14.20 5.93
CA THR A 39 -2.11 13.03 6.83
C THR A 39 -2.11 11.70 6.08
N ALA A 40 -2.27 11.70 4.75
CA ALA A 40 -2.26 10.47 4.00
C ALA A 40 -0.88 9.82 3.92
N PHE A 41 -0.87 8.48 3.95
CA PHE A 41 0.30 7.71 3.60
C PHE A 41 -0.04 6.50 2.73
N TRP A 42 0.95 6.09 1.94
CA TRP A 42 0.95 4.90 1.10
C TRP A 42 2.19 4.09 1.46
N SER A 43 2.04 2.81 1.78
CA SER A 43 3.15 1.95 2.20
C SER A 43 3.13 0.63 1.46
N LEU A 44 4.30 0.18 1.02
CA LEU A 44 4.52 -1.10 0.38
C LEU A 44 5.58 -1.90 1.15
N SER A 45 5.18 -3.05 1.65
CA SER A 45 6.09 -4.07 2.19
C SER A 45 6.22 -5.22 1.21
N VAL A 46 7.47 -5.60 0.89
CA VAL A 46 7.79 -6.71 -0.01
C VAL A 46 8.44 -7.82 0.77
N TYR A 47 7.77 -8.97 0.81
CA TYR A 47 8.26 -10.20 1.40
C TYR A 47 8.87 -11.07 0.29
N PRO A 48 10.10 -11.59 0.46
CA PRO A 48 10.80 -12.33 -0.60
C PRO A 48 10.20 -13.72 -0.86
N GLU A 49 9.35 -14.21 0.03
CA GLU A 49 8.68 -15.52 -0.05
C GLU A 49 7.18 -15.38 -0.31
N ALA A 50 6.58 -16.43 -0.88
CA ALA A 50 5.15 -16.52 -1.07
C ALA A 50 4.47 -16.83 0.28
N ARG A 51 4.06 -15.77 0.97
CA ARG A 51 3.30 -15.82 2.21
C ARG A 51 1.81 -15.84 1.94
N GLU A 52 1.07 -16.61 2.73
CA GLU A 52 -0.40 -16.66 2.71
C GLU A 52 -0.98 -15.24 2.85
N THR A 53 -1.66 -14.77 1.80
CA THR A 53 -2.15 -13.38 1.70
C THR A 53 -3.18 -13.05 2.77
N GLU A 54 -4.11 -13.97 3.02
CA GLU A 54 -5.15 -13.84 4.05
C GLU A 54 -4.54 -13.77 5.46
N ALA A 55 -3.51 -14.58 5.73
CA ALA A 55 -2.83 -14.57 7.02
C ALA A 55 -2.10 -13.23 7.27
N LEU A 56 -1.46 -12.68 6.23
CA LEU A 56 -0.81 -11.37 6.32
C LEU A 56 -1.82 -10.23 6.51
N ALA A 57 -2.89 -10.20 5.72
CA ALA A 57 -3.95 -9.21 5.88
C ALA A 57 -4.58 -9.32 7.28
N GLY A 58 -4.86 -10.54 7.74
CA GLY A 58 -5.39 -10.80 9.08
C GLY A 58 -4.44 -10.32 10.18
N ALA A 59 -3.13 -10.52 10.04
CA ALA A 59 -2.15 -10.03 11.03
C ALA A 59 -2.17 -8.49 11.14
N VAL A 60 -2.29 -7.77 10.01
CA VAL A 60 -2.43 -6.30 10.03
C VAL A 60 -3.74 -5.88 10.66
N LEU A 61 -4.84 -6.56 10.34
CA LEU A 61 -6.15 -6.27 10.95
C LEU A 61 -6.13 -6.45 12.48
N GLU A 62 -5.53 -7.53 12.98
CA GLU A 62 -5.43 -7.77 14.42
C GLU A 62 -4.53 -6.75 15.10
N ALA A 63 -3.45 -6.31 14.45
CA ALA A 63 -2.62 -5.22 14.95
C ALA A 63 -3.41 -3.90 15.04
N LEU A 64 -4.19 -3.56 13.99
CA LEU A 64 -5.05 -2.38 14.00
C LEU A 64 -6.13 -2.46 15.07
N LYS A 65 -6.78 -3.62 15.28
CA LYS A 65 -7.79 -3.80 16.34
C LYS A 65 -7.21 -3.71 17.74
N ALA A 66 -5.94 -4.11 17.93
CA ALA A 66 -5.28 -3.98 19.22
C ALA A 66 -5.09 -2.50 19.61
N GLU A 67 -4.85 -1.63 18.63
CA GLU A 67 -4.72 -0.18 18.81
C GLU A 67 -6.08 0.54 18.82
N TYR A 68 -7.00 0.10 17.95
CA TYR A 68 -8.34 0.65 17.75
C TYR A 68 -9.42 -0.44 17.91
N PRO A 69 -9.84 -0.77 19.15
CA PRO A 69 -10.78 -1.86 19.41
C PRO A 69 -12.16 -1.70 18.76
N GLU A 70 -12.55 -0.46 18.46
CA GLU A 70 -13.83 -0.11 17.85
C GLU A 70 -13.75 0.05 16.32
N LEU A 71 -12.64 -0.38 15.70
CA LEU A 71 -12.46 -0.38 14.26
C LEU A 71 -13.53 -1.23 13.56
N ASP A 72 -14.17 -0.64 12.56
CA ASP A 72 -15.04 -1.34 11.62
C ASP A 72 -14.23 -1.77 10.40
N HIS A 73 -14.51 -2.95 9.84
CA HIS A 73 -13.82 -3.43 8.64
C HIS A 73 -14.72 -4.22 7.72
N THR A 74 -14.39 -4.19 6.43
CA THR A 74 -15.05 -4.96 5.38
C THR A 74 -14.01 -5.58 4.45
N GLU A 75 -14.21 -6.84 4.07
CA GLU A 75 -13.36 -7.51 3.09
C GLU A 75 -13.42 -6.80 1.73
N ALA A 76 -12.28 -6.65 1.07
CA ALA A 76 -12.19 -5.93 -0.18
C ALA A 76 -11.13 -6.52 -1.11
N THR A 77 -11.42 -6.44 -2.41
CA THR A 77 -10.50 -6.86 -3.47
C THR A 77 -10.33 -5.74 -4.49
N GLU A 78 -9.16 -5.68 -5.10
CA GLU A 78 -8.88 -4.79 -6.25
C GLU A 78 -8.04 -5.52 -7.29
N THR A 79 -8.07 -5.06 -8.55
CA THR A 79 -7.28 -5.65 -9.63
C THR A 79 -6.45 -4.58 -10.32
N HIS A 80 -5.14 -4.80 -10.40
CA HIS A 80 -4.19 -3.92 -11.09
C HIS A 80 -3.38 -4.72 -12.11
N ALA A 81 -3.42 -4.31 -13.38
CA ALA A 81 -2.71 -4.99 -14.48
C ALA A 81 -2.90 -6.53 -14.52
N GLY A 82 -4.09 -7.01 -14.15
CA GLY A 82 -4.41 -8.45 -14.09
C GLY A 82 -3.93 -9.18 -12.84
N VAL A 83 -3.28 -8.49 -11.89
CA VAL A 83 -2.97 -9.00 -10.56
C VAL A 83 -4.15 -8.68 -9.63
N GLU A 84 -4.69 -9.70 -8.99
CA GLU A 84 -5.70 -9.56 -7.95
C GLU A 84 -5.03 -9.30 -6.60
N LEU A 85 -5.52 -8.29 -5.89
CA LEU A 85 -5.11 -7.96 -4.54
C LEU A 85 -6.33 -8.15 -3.62
N ALA A 86 -6.14 -8.86 -2.51
CA ALA A 86 -7.18 -9.12 -1.53
C ALA A 86 -6.79 -8.57 -0.16
N GLY A 87 -7.77 -8.16 0.63
CA GLY A 87 -7.56 -7.67 1.99
C GLY A 87 -8.85 -7.07 2.54
N PHE A 88 -8.74 -5.90 3.15
CA PHE A 88 -9.87 -5.25 3.79
C PHE A 88 -9.75 -3.72 3.75
N ASP A 89 -10.89 -3.07 3.85
CA ASP A 89 -11.00 -1.66 4.19
C ASP A 89 -11.46 -1.55 5.63
N ALA A 90 -10.93 -0.58 6.36
CA ALA A 90 -11.30 -0.36 7.74
C ALA A 90 -11.38 1.12 8.08
N ASN A 91 -12.26 1.43 9.04
CA ASN A 91 -12.51 2.77 9.54
C ASN A 91 -12.37 2.79 11.06
N PHE A 92 -11.70 3.82 11.57
CA PHE A 92 -11.50 4.00 13.02
C PHE A 92 -11.43 5.48 13.38
N ILE A 93 -11.62 5.79 14.67
CA ILE A 93 -11.52 7.15 15.20
C ILE A 93 -10.16 7.31 15.87
N CYS A 94 -9.39 8.31 15.43
CA CYS A 94 -8.14 8.70 16.05
C CYS A 94 -8.13 10.23 16.24
N LEU A 95 -7.93 10.69 17.48
CA LEU A 95 -7.93 12.12 17.84
C LEU A 95 -9.16 12.90 17.31
N ASP A 96 -10.36 12.33 17.49
CA ASP A 96 -11.64 12.88 17.02
C ASP A 96 -11.79 12.95 15.48
N LEU A 97 -10.87 12.34 14.72
CA LEU A 97 -10.92 12.24 13.27
C LEU A 97 -11.20 10.81 12.83
N THR A 98 -12.10 10.64 11.86
CA THR A 98 -12.32 9.35 11.21
C THR A 98 -11.21 9.12 10.19
N ASN A 99 -10.55 7.99 10.31
CA ASN A 99 -9.51 7.56 9.38
C ASN A 99 -10.00 6.34 8.61
N THR A 100 -9.67 6.31 7.32
CA THR A 100 -9.83 5.16 6.45
C THR A 100 -8.48 4.53 6.23
N VAL A 101 -8.38 3.21 6.40
CA VAL A 101 -7.23 2.41 6.00
C VAL A 101 -7.66 1.31 5.03
N GLU A 102 -6.94 1.18 3.93
CA GLU A 102 -7.11 0.11 2.96
C GLU A 102 -5.87 -0.77 2.98
N VAL A 103 -6.04 -2.07 3.20
CA VAL A 103 -4.98 -3.07 3.17
C VAL A 103 -5.22 -4.04 2.05
N ARG A 104 -4.20 -4.29 1.23
CA ARG A 104 -4.28 -5.14 0.05
C ARG A 104 -3.01 -5.98 -0.06
N VAL A 105 -3.18 -7.27 -0.30
CA VAL A 105 -2.08 -8.23 -0.37
C VAL A 105 -2.20 -9.01 -1.67
N CYS A 106 -1.08 -9.19 -2.36
CA CYS A 106 -1.01 -10.01 -3.57
C CYS A 106 0.33 -10.71 -3.71
N HIS A 107 0.36 -11.74 -4.54
CA HIS A 107 1.61 -12.31 -5.01
C HIS A 107 2.08 -11.64 -6.30
N ARG A 108 3.39 -11.42 -6.40
CA ARG A 108 4.05 -11.01 -7.63
C ARG A 108 5.32 -11.83 -7.82
N GLY A 109 5.26 -12.81 -8.72
CA GLY A 109 6.32 -13.81 -8.85
C GLY A 109 6.44 -14.65 -7.57
N ALA A 110 7.65 -14.75 -7.01
CA ALA A 110 7.90 -15.48 -5.77
C ALA A 110 7.69 -14.63 -4.50
N SER A 111 7.39 -13.34 -4.64
CA SER A 111 7.28 -12.40 -3.54
C SER A 111 5.83 -12.10 -3.19
N THR A 112 5.56 -11.81 -1.92
CA THR A 112 4.27 -11.29 -1.45
C THR A 112 4.38 -9.79 -1.19
N TYR A 113 3.43 -9.03 -1.72
CA TYR A 113 3.36 -7.59 -1.61
C TYR A 113 2.22 -7.26 -0.68
N LEU A 114 2.47 -6.44 0.33
CA LEU A 114 1.48 -5.88 1.23
C LEU A 114 1.44 -4.38 1.02
N LEU A 115 0.31 -3.90 0.56
CA LEU A 115 0.01 -2.50 0.35
C LEU A 115 -0.89 -2.02 1.49
N MET A 116 -0.53 -0.89 2.08
CA MET A 116 -1.34 -0.16 3.06
C MET A 116 -1.50 1.28 2.61
N ARG A 117 -2.75 1.76 2.56
CA ARG A 117 -3.09 3.15 2.27
C ARG A 117 -3.92 3.67 3.42
N GLN A 118 -3.65 4.88 3.88
CA GLN A 118 -4.44 5.49 4.93
C GLN A 118 -4.55 6.99 4.70
N ALA A 119 -5.69 7.57 5.05
CA ALA A 119 -5.84 9.00 5.27
C ALA A 119 -7.01 9.28 6.21
N GLU A 120 -7.09 10.51 6.72
CA GLU A 120 -8.32 11.04 7.29
C GLU A 120 -9.43 11.11 6.22
N ASP A 121 -10.68 10.87 6.58
CA ASP A 121 -11.79 10.69 5.63
C ASP A 121 -12.06 11.90 4.71
N GLN A 122 -11.92 13.14 5.21
CA GLN A 122 -12.09 14.33 4.38
C GLN A 122 -10.95 14.47 3.36
N GLU A 123 -9.72 14.17 3.77
CA GLU A 123 -8.55 14.10 2.87
C GLU A 123 -8.70 12.94 1.87
N PHE A 124 -9.22 11.80 2.32
CA PHE A 124 -9.28 10.54 1.56
C PHE A 124 -9.97 10.73 0.22
N VAL A 125 -11.08 11.49 0.17
CA VAL A 125 -11.82 11.79 -1.06
C VAL A 125 -10.94 12.43 -2.14
N THR A 126 -9.98 13.26 -1.72
CA THR A 126 -9.08 13.99 -2.62
C THR A 126 -7.83 13.19 -2.95
N ILE A 127 -7.29 12.46 -1.97
CA ILE A 127 -5.97 11.81 -2.07
C ILE A 127 -6.05 10.36 -2.56
N ALA A 128 -7.19 9.68 -2.43
CA ALA A 128 -7.42 8.34 -2.95
C ALA A 128 -7.04 8.16 -4.44
N PRO A 129 -7.43 9.04 -5.38
CA PRO A 129 -7.02 8.89 -6.79
C PRO A 129 -5.49 9.01 -6.98
N VAL A 130 -4.81 9.76 -6.12
CA VAL A 130 -3.35 9.87 -6.13
C VAL A 130 -2.71 8.57 -5.65
N MET A 131 -3.18 8.03 -4.51
CA MET A 131 -2.71 6.74 -4.00
C MET A 131 -3.00 5.60 -4.99
N GLN A 132 -4.15 5.63 -5.67
CA GLN A 132 -4.48 4.67 -6.72
C GLN A 132 -3.53 4.79 -7.92
N ALA A 133 -3.13 6.00 -8.32
CA ALA A 133 -2.15 6.20 -9.39
C ALA A 133 -0.76 5.69 -8.99
N ILE A 134 -0.33 5.89 -7.73
CA ILE A 134 0.91 5.33 -7.19
C ILE A 134 0.84 3.79 -7.26
N THR A 135 -0.23 3.17 -6.76
CA THR A 135 -0.45 1.72 -6.84
C THR A 135 -0.45 1.22 -8.28
N ALA A 136 -1.15 1.89 -9.20
CA ALA A 136 -1.18 1.48 -10.60
C ALA A 136 0.21 1.52 -11.24
N SER A 137 1.05 2.50 -10.88
CA SER A 137 2.43 2.59 -11.36
C SER A 137 3.31 1.41 -10.91
N LEU A 138 3.03 0.85 -9.72
CA LEU A 138 3.72 -0.35 -9.20
C LEU A 138 3.54 -1.55 -10.12
N PHE A 139 2.32 -1.72 -10.64
CA PHE A 139 1.95 -2.85 -11.51
C PHE A 139 2.11 -2.55 -12.99
N SER A 140 2.42 -1.30 -13.36
CA SER A 140 2.75 -0.98 -14.74
C SER A 140 3.98 -1.76 -15.19
N GLU A 141 3.88 -2.41 -16.34
CA GLU A 141 5.06 -3.00 -16.96
C GLU A 141 6.03 -1.87 -17.27
N SER A 142 7.30 -2.04 -16.88
CA SER A 142 8.35 -1.24 -17.51
C SER A 142 8.26 -1.57 -18.98
N SER A 143 7.77 -0.65 -19.81
CA SER A 143 7.90 -0.76 -21.26
C SER A 143 9.38 -0.57 -21.59
N GLY A 144 10.18 -1.57 -21.22
CA GLY A 144 11.47 -1.85 -21.81
C GLY A 144 11.11 -2.47 -23.15
N VAL A 145 11.24 -1.67 -24.20
CA VAL A 145 11.39 -2.14 -25.56
C VAL A 145 12.19 -3.45 -25.54
N ALA A 146 11.53 -4.54 -25.94
CA ALA A 146 12.22 -5.71 -26.43
C ALA A 146 12.97 -5.27 -27.69
N SER A 147 14.28 -5.05 -27.53
CA SER A 147 15.24 -5.01 -28.63
C SER A 147 16.20 -6.16 -28.41
N ASP A 148 15.88 -7.32 -28.99
CA ASP A 148 16.65 -7.98 -30.06
C ASP A 148 15.94 -9.29 -30.46
#